data_AF-A0A1M6RDN3-F1
#
_entry.id   AF-A0A1M6RDN3-F1
#
_cell.length_a   1.000
_cell.length_b   1.000
_cell.length_c   1.000
_cell.angle_alpha   90.00
_cell.angle_beta   90.00
_cell.angle_gamma   90.00
#
_symmetry.space_group_name_H-M   'P 1'
#
loop_
_entity.id
_entity.type
_entity.pdbx_description
1 polymer ?
#
loop_
_entity_poly.entity_id
_entity_poly.type
_entity_poly.pdbx_seq_one_letter_code
_entity_poly.pdbx_strand_id
1 'polypeptide(L)'
;MTDLHAIRARVESTARGPWKRGFEADGTSVIHRPHPVVEGAAEVLFGAHGASEADAEFVAHARQDIPALLAEIDRLRGELARAHPGAPRRSVVNTITGGSTGTVIQTGGDYYGDLHL
;
A
#
# COMPACT_ATOMS: atom_id res chain seq x y z
N MET A 1 1.35 -13.43 -1.42
CA MET A 1 2.24 -12.37 -1.93
C MET A 1 1.52 -11.04 -1.75
N THR A 2 2.18 -9.99 -1.25
CA THR A 2 1.54 -8.69 -0.98
C THR A 2 1.34 -7.91 -2.28
N ASP A 3 0.10 -7.48 -2.54
CA ASP A 3 -0.24 -6.67 -3.72
C ASP A 3 -0.14 -5.17 -3.42
N LEU A 4 0.89 -4.51 -3.95
CA LEU A 4 1.13 -3.08 -3.75
C LEU A 4 0.19 -2.18 -4.57
N HIS A 5 -0.34 -2.65 -5.70
CA HIS A 5 -1.33 -1.89 -6.46
C HIS A 5 -2.65 -1.81 -5.68
N ALA A 6 -3.08 -2.93 -5.10
CA ALA A 6 -4.26 -2.95 -4.24
C ALA A 6 -4.10 -2.08 -2.98
N ILE A 7 -2.90 -2.05 -2.37
CA ILE A 7 -2.62 -1.15 -1.23
C ILE A 7 -2.70 0.31 -1.67
N ARG A 8 -2.08 0.67 -2.81
CA ARG A 8 -2.10 2.04 -3.33
C ARG A 8 -3.53 2.50 -3.63
N ALA A 9 -4.33 1.65 -4.28
CA ALA A 9 -5.74 1.94 -4.56
C ALA A 9 -6.53 2.23 -3.27
N ARG A 10 -6.33 1.43 -2.20
CA ARG A 10 -6.98 1.69 -0.89
C ARG A 10 -6.54 3.02 -0.28
N VAL A 11 -5.26 3.38 -0.38
CA VAL A 11 -4.75 4.66 0.13
C VAL A 11 -5.39 5.83 -0.62
N GLU A 12 -5.46 5.74 -1.95
CA GLU A 12 -6.02 6.77 -2.82
C GLU A 12 -7.53 6.92 -2.68
N SER A 13 -8.26 5.85 -2.34
CA SER A 13 -9.70 5.86 -2.14
C SER A 13 -10.14 6.41 -0.77
N THR A 14 -9.20 6.77 0.11
CA THR A 14 -9.51 7.34 1.44
C THR A 14 -9.28 8.84 1.50
N ALA A 15 -9.89 9.49 2.50
CA ALA A 15 -9.65 10.88 2.82
C ALA A 15 -8.14 11.20 2.87
N ARG A 16 -7.73 12.28 2.21
CA ARG A 16 -6.36 12.81 2.28
C ARG A 16 -5.98 13.15 3.72
N GLY A 17 -4.73 12.87 4.09
CA GLY A 17 -4.13 13.25 5.36
C GLY A 17 -3.73 14.74 5.42
N PRO A 18 -3.15 15.20 6.54
CA PRO A 18 -2.81 14.39 7.71
C PRO A 18 -4.05 14.05 8.55
N TRP A 19 -4.13 12.80 9.01
CA TRP A 19 -5.13 12.41 10.01
C TRP A 19 -4.55 12.61 11.40
N LYS A 20 -5.42 12.93 12.36
CA LYS A 20 -5.08 13.14 13.76
C LYS A 20 -6.13 12.50 14.65
N ARG A 21 -5.71 12.04 15.82
CA ARG A 21 -6.61 11.70 16.90
C ARG A 21 -7.14 12.98 17.56
N GLY A 22 -8.41 12.98 17.93
CA GLY A 22 -9.03 14.02 18.74
C GLY A 22 -10.11 13.43 19.63
N PHE A 23 -10.90 14.33 20.23
CA PHE A 23 -12.04 13.98 21.04
C PHE A 23 -13.22 14.89 20.70
N GLU A 24 -14.41 14.32 20.71
CA GLU A 24 -15.66 15.08 20.70
C GLU A 24 -15.96 15.64 22.11
N ALA A 25 -16.94 16.56 22.19
CA ALA A 25 -17.31 17.21 23.45
C ALA A 25 -17.83 16.23 24.53
N ASP A 26 -18.34 15.06 24.11
CA ASP A 26 -18.80 13.99 25.00
C ASP A 26 -17.66 13.04 25.45
N GLY A 27 -16.42 13.30 25.03
CA GLY A 27 -15.25 12.48 25.33
C GLY A 27 -15.02 11.32 24.36
N THR A 28 -15.83 11.17 23.31
CA THR A 28 -15.66 10.14 22.30
C THR A 28 -14.36 10.35 21.51
N SER A 29 -13.52 9.30 21.44
CA SER A 29 -12.31 9.31 20.62
C SER A 29 -12.66 9.33 19.13
N VAL A 30 -12.05 10.23 18.37
CA VAL A 30 -12.30 10.41 16.93
C VAL A 30 -11.01 10.52 16.14
N ILE A 31 -11.07 10.10 14.87
CA ILE A 31 -10.05 10.45 13.88
C ILE A 31 -10.59 11.58 13.03
N HIS A 32 -9.82 12.66 12.93
CA HIS A 32 -10.19 13.86 12.20
C HIS A 32 -9.05 14.32 11.29
N ARG A 33 -9.34 15.28 10.43
CA ARG A 33 -8.35 16.02 9.63
C ARG A 33 -8.74 17.50 9.55
N PRO A 34 -7.83 18.40 9.16
CA PRO A 34 -8.19 19.78 8.86
C PRO A 34 -9.31 19.84 7.81
N HIS A 35 -10.29 20.71 8.03
CA HIS A 35 -11.38 20.90 7.07
C HIS A 35 -10.82 21.51 5.77
N PRO A 36 -11.18 20.98 4.59
CA PRO A 36 -10.53 21.37 3.34
C PRO A 36 -10.84 22.81 2.88
N VAL A 37 -11.88 23.43 3.43
CA VAL A 37 -12.39 24.75 3.00
C VAL A 37 -12.42 25.79 4.11
N VAL A 38 -12.45 25.37 5.37
CA VAL A 38 -12.71 26.26 6.51
C VAL A 38 -11.47 26.27 7.38
N GLU A 39 -10.76 27.38 7.37
CA GLU A 39 -9.53 27.54 8.14
C GLU A 39 -9.80 27.41 9.64
N GLY A 40 -8.91 26.69 10.33
CA GLY A 40 -9.04 26.42 11.77
C GLY A 40 -10.10 25.38 12.15
N ALA A 41 -10.93 24.92 11.21
CA ALA A 41 -11.89 23.85 11.46
C ALA A 41 -11.27 22.46 11.19
N ALA A 42 -11.82 21.45 11.86
CA ALA A 42 -11.53 20.05 11.62
C ALA A 42 -12.81 19.32 11.18
N GLU A 43 -12.68 18.34 10.30
CA GLU A 43 -13.74 17.39 9.99
C GLU A 43 -13.43 16.02 10.61
N VAL A 44 -14.43 15.44 11.26
CA VAL A 44 -14.35 14.07 11.77
C VAL A 44 -14.56 13.09 10.62
N LEU A 45 -13.64 12.14 10.51
CA LEU A 45 -13.69 11.09 9.50
C LEU A 45 -14.49 9.88 10.01
N PHE A 46 -14.23 9.46 11.24
CA PHE A 46 -14.95 8.39 11.92
C PHE A 46 -14.65 8.40 13.43
N GLY A 47 -15.55 7.83 14.22
CA GLY A 47 -15.33 7.61 15.65
C GLY A 47 -14.58 6.31 15.92
N ALA A 48 -13.59 6.38 16.81
CA ALA A 48 -12.73 5.26 17.22
C ALA A 48 -13.27 4.56 18.47
N HIS A 49 -14.56 4.21 18.44
CA HIS A 49 -15.27 3.62 19.58
C HIS A 49 -14.67 2.26 19.96
N GLY A 50 -14.33 2.09 21.24
CA GLY A 50 -13.72 0.85 21.75
C GLY A 50 -12.26 0.64 21.36
N ALA A 51 -11.67 1.55 20.58
CA ALA A 51 -10.23 1.56 20.31
C ALA A 51 -9.50 2.19 21.49
N SER A 52 -8.32 1.67 21.84
CA SER A 52 -7.45 2.38 22.79
C SER A 52 -6.92 3.67 22.17
N GLU A 53 -6.40 4.56 23.02
CA GLU A 53 -5.70 5.75 22.56
C GLU A 53 -4.57 5.44 21.58
N ALA A 54 -3.82 4.36 21.83
CA ALA A 54 -2.72 3.90 21.00
C ALA A 54 -3.22 3.36 19.65
N ASP A 55 -4.36 2.66 19.61
CA ASP A 55 -4.93 2.14 18.36
C ASP A 55 -5.37 3.30 17.44
N ALA A 56 -6.04 4.30 18.01
CA ALA A 56 -6.48 5.48 17.27
C ALA A 56 -5.30 6.28 16.73
N GLU A 57 -4.26 6.46 17.54
CA GLU A 57 -3.03 7.15 17.11
C GLU A 57 -2.28 6.35 16.03
N PHE A 58 -2.21 5.02 16.16
CA PHE A 58 -1.63 4.15 15.14
C PHE A 58 -2.35 4.30 13.80
N VAL A 59 -3.69 4.28 13.78
CA VAL A 59 -4.47 4.47 12.55
C VAL A 59 -4.27 5.86 11.95
N ALA A 60 -4.20 6.91 12.78
CA ALA A 60 -3.91 8.26 12.33
C ALA A 60 -2.53 8.35 11.65
N HIS A 61 -1.51 7.70 12.20
CA HIS A 61 -0.16 7.67 11.61
C HIS A 61 -0.08 6.77 10.38
N ALA A 62 -0.77 5.63 10.36
CA ALA A 62 -0.79 4.71 9.23
C ALA A 62 -1.21 5.40 7.92
N ARG A 63 -2.11 6.40 8.00
CA ARG A 63 -2.49 7.18 6.82
C ARG A 63 -1.32 7.96 6.19
N GLN A 64 -0.35 8.40 6.98
CA GLN A 64 0.85 9.10 6.52
C GLN A 64 1.96 8.11 6.17
N ASP A 65 2.14 7.08 7.00
CA ASP A 65 3.25 6.12 6.87
C ASP A 65 3.11 5.23 5.64
N ILE A 66 1.90 4.75 5.34
CA ILE A 66 1.70 3.86 4.18
C ILE A 66 2.10 4.52 2.86
N PRO A 67 1.67 5.75 2.51
CA PRO A 67 2.19 6.46 1.35
C PRO A 67 3.72 6.60 1.33
N ALA A 68 4.34 6.91 2.47
CA ALA A 68 5.80 7.06 2.57
C ALA A 68 6.52 5.73 2.31
N LEU A 69 6.01 4.63 2.89
CA LEU A 69 6.52 3.29 2.67
C LEU A 69 6.36 2.84 1.20
N LEU A 70 5.23 3.15 0.56
CA LEU A 70 5.03 2.87 -0.86
C LEU A 70 6.05 3.62 -1.73
N ALA A 71 6.29 4.91 -1.45
CA ALA A 71 7.29 5.70 -2.15
C ALA A 71 8.71 5.15 -1.94
N GLU A 72 9.02 4.69 -0.73
CA GLU A 72 10.32 4.08 -0.41
C GLU A 72 10.53 2.75 -1.15
N ILE A 73 9.47 1.92 -1.27
CA ILE A 73 9.53 0.70 -2.08
C ILE A 73 9.80 1.02 -3.55
N ASP A 74 9.15 2.04 -4.11
CA ASP A 74 9.37 2.46 -5.49
C ASP A 74 10.82 2.95 -5.69
N ARG A 75 11.36 3.72 -4.74
CA ARG A 75 12.76 4.18 -4.75
C ARG A 75 13.73 3.00 -4.77
N LEU A 76 13.58 2.06 -3.84
CA LEU A 76 14.43 0.87 -3.71
C LEU A 76 14.37 -0.01 -4.96
N ARG A 77 13.17 -0.19 -5.55
CA ARG A 77 13.01 -0.93 -6.82
C ARG A 77 13.71 -0.24 -7.97
N GLY A 78 13.67 1.10 -8.02
CA GLY A 78 14.40 1.89 -9.00
C GLY A 78 15.93 1.75 -8.85
N GLU A 79 16.44 1.77 -7.62
CA GLU A 79 17.86 1.55 -7.34
C GLU A 79 18.31 0.15 -7.72
N LEU A 80 17.53 -0.87 -7.38
CA LEU A 80 17.84 -2.25 -7.72
C LEU A 80 17.90 -2.46 -9.24
N ALA A 81 16.97 -1.85 -9.99
CA ALA A 81 16.95 -1.91 -11.44
C ALA A 81 18.17 -1.20 -12.07
N ARG A 82 18.64 -0.09 -11.48
CA ARG A 82 19.86 0.61 -11.92
C ARG A 82 21.14 -0.17 -11.59
N ALA A 83 21.20 -0.80 -10.42
CA ALA A 83 22.37 -1.56 -9.99
C ALA A 83 22.54 -2.88 -10.75
N HIS A 84 21.44 -3.48 -11.23
CA HIS A 84 21.45 -4.74 -11.96
C HIS A 84 20.62 -4.63 -13.25
N PRO A 85 21.12 -3.92 -14.28
CA PRO A 85 20.47 -3.88 -15.58
C PRO A 85 20.46 -5.29 -16.19
N GLY A 86 19.33 -5.99 -16.10
CA GLY A 86 19.14 -7.34 -16.68
C GLY A 86 18.89 -8.48 -15.69
N ALA A 87 18.87 -8.23 -14.37
CA ALA A 87 18.47 -9.29 -13.44
C ALA A 87 16.97 -9.63 -13.61
N PRO A 88 16.60 -10.89 -13.89
CA PRO A 88 15.21 -11.25 -14.11
C PRO A 88 14.39 -10.95 -12.85
N ARG A 89 13.32 -10.16 -13.01
CA ARG A 89 12.32 -9.99 -11.96
C ARG A 89 11.75 -11.35 -11.63
N ARG A 90 12.06 -11.87 -10.45
CA ARG A 90 11.51 -13.12 -9.93
C ARG A 90 10.01 -12.91 -9.72
N SER A 91 9.21 -13.25 -10.73
CA SER A 91 7.76 -13.26 -10.64
C SER A 91 7.33 -14.69 -10.32
N VAL A 92 6.61 -14.85 -9.22
CA VAL A 92 5.96 -16.12 -8.88
C VAL A 92 4.56 -16.05 -9.46
N VAL A 93 4.33 -16.75 -10.56
CA VAL A 93 2.99 -16.90 -11.15
C VAL A 93 2.45 -18.26 -10.70
N ASN A 94 1.40 -18.23 -9.88
CA ASN A 94 0.65 -19.44 -9.57
C ASN A 94 -0.27 -19.75 -10.76
N THR A 95 0.02 -20.81 -11.50
CA THR A 95 -0.87 -21.30 -12.57
C THR A 95 -1.53 -22.59 -12.09
N ILE A 96 -2.86 -22.66 -12.21
CA ILE A 96 -3.61 -23.88 -11.96
C ILE A 96 -3.74 -24.60 -13.30
N THR A 97 -3.01 -25.71 -13.46
CA THR A 97 -3.18 -26.61 -14.62
C THR A 97 -3.60 -27.97 -14.09
N GLY A 98 -4.84 -28.38 -14.38
CA GLY A 98 -5.29 -29.77 -14.21
C GLY A 98 -5.24 -30.32 -12.78
N GLY A 99 -5.66 -29.56 -11.78
CA GLY A 99 -5.91 -30.09 -10.43
C GLY A 99 -4.69 -30.30 -9.52
N SER A 100 -3.50 -29.83 -9.92
CA SER A 100 -2.31 -29.80 -9.05
C SER A 100 -1.70 -28.40 -9.02
N THR A 101 -1.46 -27.89 -7.81
CA THR A 101 -0.82 -26.58 -7.58
C THR A 101 0.69 -26.72 -7.73
N GLY A 102 1.24 -26.36 -8.90
CA GLY A 102 2.67 -26.31 -9.14
C GLY A 102 3.21 -24.88 -9.09
N THR A 103 4.29 -24.64 -8.34
CA THR A 103 5.05 -23.38 -8.41
C THR A 103 5.93 -23.41 -9.64
N VAL A 104 5.63 -22.56 -10.65
CA VAL A 104 6.50 -22.37 -11.81
C VAL A 104 7.35 -21.13 -11.57
N ILE A 105 8.68 -21.31 -11.56
CA ILE A 105 9.63 -20.20 -11.57
C ILE A 105 9.88 -19.84 -13.03
N GLN A 106 9.26 -18.76 -13.52
CA GLN A 106 9.56 -18.23 -14.84
C GLN A 106 10.74 -17.25 -14.71
N THR A 107 11.94 -17.72 -15.06
CA THR A 107 13.06 -16.83 -15.34
C THR A 107 12.93 -16.38 -16.79
N GLY A 108 12.72 -15.09 -17.03
CA GLY A 108 12.69 -14.52 -18.37
C GLY A 108 14.02 -14.81 -19.07
N GLY A 109 13.97 -15.68 -20.08
CA GLY A 109 15.03 -15.98 -21.02
C GLY A 109 14.42 -15.93 -22.42
N ASP A 110 15.11 -15.22 -23.30
CA ASP A 110 14.69 -14.89 -24.65
C ASP A 110 14.21 -16.11 -25.44
N TYR A 111 13.04 -15.99 -26.07
CA TYR A 111 12.64 -16.90 -27.16
C TYR A 111 13.52 -16.59 -28.38
N TYR A 112 14.60 -17.35 -28.56
CA TYR A 112 15.14 -17.56 -29.91
C TYR A 112 14.38 -18.73 -30.52
N GLY A 113 13.55 -18.43 -31.52
CA GLY A 113 12.84 -19.44 -32.28
C GLY A 113 13.82 -20.22 -33.17
N ASP A 114 13.87 -21.53 -33.00
CA ASP A 114 14.46 -22.41 -33.99
C ASP A 114 13.44 -22.63 -35.12
N LEU A 115 13.69 -21.97 -36.25
CA LEU A 115 13.22 -22.41 -37.55
C LEU A 115 13.89 -23.76 -37.84
N HIS A 116 13.13 -24.85 -37.68
CA HIS A 116 13.47 -26.09 -38.36
C HIS A 116 13.10 -25.96 -39.84
N LEU A 117 14.13 -26.13 -40.69
CA LEU A 117 14.07 -26.28 -42.14
C LEU A 117 13.07 -27.37 -42.58
#